data_AF-A0A7W5F6P5-F1
#
_entry.id   AF-A0A7W5F6P5-F1
#
_cell.length_a   1.000
_cell.length_b   1.000
_cell.length_c   1.000
_cell.angle_alpha   90.00
_cell.angle_beta   90.00
_cell.angle_gamma   90.00
#
_symmetry.space_group_name_H-M   'P 1'
#
loop_
_entity.id
_entity.type
_entity.pdbx_description
1 polymer ?
#
loop_
_entity_poly.entity_id
_entity_poly.type
_entity_poly.pdbx_seq_one_letter_code
_entity_poly.pdbx_strand_id
1 'polypeptide(L)' 'MHHPGWLVTRRTTEETRLGEWTLPAGTELAYCQHALHRDLERFPDPHTFAPDQSQPSAPYSPWPARPERSKDSAWPAAP' A
#
# COMPACT_ATOMS: atom_id res chain seq x y z
N MET A 1 6.63 -16.56 9.15
CA MET A 1 6.14 -16.09 7.83
C MET A 1 7.18 -15.13 7.25
N HIS A 2 7.66 -15.39 6.03
CA HIS A 2 8.64 -14.53 5.32
C HIS A 2 7.97 -13.90 4.09
N HIS A 3 7.98 -12.57 4.01
CA HIS A 3 7.49 -11.83 2.85
C HIS A 3 8.66 -11.60 1.89
N PRO A 4 8.59 -11.96 0.60
CA PRO A 4 9.73 -11.88 -0.33
C PRO A 4 10.02 -10.46 -0.84
N GLY A 5 9.02 -9.55 -0.82
CA GLY A 5 9.23 -8.14 -1.14
C GLY A 5 9.59 -7.35 0.12
N TRP A 6 10.86 -6.98 0.29
CA TRP A 6 11.30 -6.20 1.45
C TRP A 6 11.34 -4.72 1.13
N LEU A 7 11.83 -4.37 -0.06
CA LEU A 7 12.04 -3.00 -0.49
C LEU A 7 11.20 -2.70 -1.73
N VAL A 8 10.43 -1.61 -1.69
CA VAL A 8 9.67 -1.11 -2.83
C VAL A 8 10.20 0.25 -3.20
N THR A 9 10.34 0.50 -4.51
CA THR A 9 10.76 1.80 -5.04
C THR A 9 9.62 2.53 -5.75
N ARG A 10 9.63 3.86 -5.68
CA ARG A 10 8.74 4.76 -6.42
C ARG A 10 9.52 6.00 -6.82
N ARG A 11 9.18 6.56 -7.98
CA ARG A 11 9.64 7.89 -8.38
C ARG A 11 8.49 8.87 -8.28
N THR A 12 8.71 10.04 -7.67
CA THR A 12 7.72 11.13 -7.70
C THR A 12 7.58 11.67 -9.12
N THR A 13 6.35 11.86 -9.59
CA THR A 13 6.09 12.46 -10.92
C THR A 13 5.98 13.98 -10.87
N GLU A 14 5.66 14.51 -9.69
CA GLU A 14 5.53 15.93 -9.39
C GLU A 14 6.04 16.20 -7.96
N GLU A 15 6.10 17.46 -7.56
CA GLU A 15 6.39 17.81 -6.16
C GLU A 15 5.36 17.16 -5.23
N THR A 16 5.82 16.38 -4.25
CA THR A 16 4.96 15.57 -3.39
C THR A 16 5.33 15.79 -1.93
N ARG A 17 4.34 16.10 -1.09
CA ARG A 17 4.53 16.12 0.37
C ARG A 17 4.32 14.72 0.95
N LEU A 18 5.34 14.20 1.64
CA LEU A 18 5.31 12.94 2.38
C LEU A 18 5.56 13.23 3.86
N GLY A 19 4.52 13.23 4.68
CA GLY A 19 4.62 13.61 6.09
C GLY A 19 5.16 15.04 6.25
N GLU A 20 6.30 15.16 6.93
CA GLU A 20 6.99 16.44 7.13
C GLU A 20 7.94 16.82 5.99
N TRP A 21 8.16 15.93 5.03
CA TRP A 21 9.08 16.14 3.92
C TRP A 21 8.36 16.61 2.65
N THR A 22 8.96 17.57 1.95
CA THR A 22 8.56 17.95 0.58
C THR A 22 9.59 17.40 -0.40
N LEU A 23 9.12 16.58 -1.35
CA LEU A 23 9.93 15.85 -2.29
C LEU A 23 9.76 16.46 -3.69
N PRO A 24 10.83 16.90 -4.37
CA PRO A 24 10.74 17.38 -5.75
C PRO A 24 10.27 16.28 -6.72
N ALA A 25 9.79 16.68 -7.90
CA ALA A 25 9.55 15.76 -9.01
C ALA A 25 10.84 14.99 -9.40
N GLY A 26 10.71 13.71 -9.72
CA GLY A 26 11.82 12.84 -10.11
C GLY A 26 12.59 12.21 -8.95
N THR A 27 12.18 12.44 -7.70
CA THR A 27 12.81 11.85 -6.50
C THR A 27 12.55 10.36 -6.44
N GLU A 28 13.61 9.56 -6.31
CA GLU A 28 13.53 8.13 -6.01
C GLU A 28 13.29 7.91 -4.52
N LEU A 29 12.28 7.12 -4.22
CA LEU A 29 11.89 6.72 -2.88
C LEU A 29 12.04 5.22 -2.77
N ALA A 30 12.72 4.76 -1.73
CA ALA A 30 12.77 3.35 -1.37
C ALA A 30 12.24 3.21 0.06
N TYR A 31 11.31 2.30 0.28
CA TYR A 31 10.79 2.03 1.63
C TYR A 31 10.60 0.54 1.87
N CYS A 32 10.72 0.15 3.13
CA CYS A 32 10.65 -1.24 3.54
C CYS A 32 9.27 -1.57 4.09
N GLN A 33 8.42 -2.24 3.28
CA GLN A 33 7.08 -2.65 3.72
C GLN A 33 7.13 -3.54 4.96
N HIS A 34 8.14 -4.42 5.01
CA HIS A 34 8.34 -5.32 6.15
C HIS A 34 8.59 -4.54 7.45
N ALA A 35 9.38 -3.47 7.40
CA ALA A 35 9.66 -2.63 8.56
C ALA A 35 8.44 -1.79 8.96
N LEU A 36 7.67 -1.27 8.00
CA LEU A 36 6.46 -0.50 8.29
C LEU A 36 5.37 -1.34 8.98
N HIS A 37 5.17 -2.59 8.57
CA HIS A 37 4.29 -3.52 9.29
C HIS A 37 4.85 -3.96 10.66
N ARG A 38 6.16 -3.75 10.84
CA ARG A 38 7.02 -3.87 12.04
C ARG A 38 6.85 -2.82 13.13
N ASP A 39 6.29 -1.67 12.78
CA ASP A 39 6.46 -0.48 13.59
C ASP A 39 5.68 -0.56 14.90
N LEU A 40 6.39 -0.58 16.04
CA LEU A 40 5.81 -0.73 17.38
C LEU A 40 4.93 0.46 17.77
N GLU A 41 5.20 1.65 17.24
CA GLU A 41 4.35 2.83 17.50
C GLU A 41 2.97 2.67 16.86
N ARG A 42 2.91 1.96 15.73
CA ARG A 42 1.68 1.78 14.95
C ARG A 42 1.00 0.44 15.23
N PHE A 43 1.78 -0.57 15.59
CA PHE A 43 1.35 -1.93 15.88
C PHE A 43 2.06 -2.38 17.16
N PRO A 44 1.46 -2.20 18.35
CA PRO A 44 2.10 -2.48 19.64
C PRO A 44 2.53 -3.94 19.84
N ASP A 45 1.97 -4.88 19.08
CA ASP A 45 2.36 -6.29 19.07
C ASP A 45 2.36 -6.87 17.63
N PRO A 46 3.33 -6.48 16.80
CA PRO A 46 3.30 -6.76 15.36
C PRO A 46 3.78 -8.17 15.02
N HIS A 47 4.22 -8.92 16.03
CA HIS A 47 4.63 -10.32 15.90
C HIS A 47 3.48 -11.28 16.22
N THR A 48 2.42 -10.79 16.86
CA THR A 48 1.24 -11.60 17.15
C THR A 48 0.29 -11.61 15.97
N PHE A 49 0.00 -12.82 15.50
CA PHE A 49 -1.04 -13.04 14.52
C PHE A 49 -2.41 -13.02 15.22
N ALA A 50 -3.19 -11.96 14.99
CA ALA A 50 -4.50 -11.76 15.61
C ALA A 50 -5.57 -11.55 14.53
N PRO A 51 -6.09 -12.64 13.92
CA PRO A 51 -7.02 -12.57 12.78
C PRO A 51 -8.35 -11.88 13.12
N ASP A 52 -8.73 -11.89 14.40
CA ASP A 52 -9.97 -11.28 14.89
C ASP A 52 -9.87 -9.76 15.11
N GLN A 53 -8.70 -9.14 14.89
CA GLN A 53 -8.52 -7.67 15.01
C GLN A 53 -9.18 -6.88 13.88
N SER A 54 -9.81 -7.53 12.91
CA SER A 54 -10.73 -6.84 11.99
C SER A 54 -11.83 -6.18 12.82
N GLN A 55 -11.88 -4.84 12.82
CA GLN A 55 -12.97 -4.08 13.45
C GLN A 55 -14.35 -4.65 13.05
N PRO A 56 -15.36 -4.59 13.95
CA PRO A 56 -16.67 -5.18 13.69
C PRO A 56 -17.21 -4.75 12.34
N SER A 57 -17.51 -5.76 11.53
CA SER A 57 -17.99 -5.64 10.16
C SER A 57 -19.18 -4.70 10.08
N ALA A 58 -19.05 -3.58 9.36
CA ALA A 58 -20.07 -3.31 8.37
C ALA A 58 -20.06 -4.50 7.39
N PRO A 59 -21.20 -5.10 6.99
CA PRO A 59 -21.18 -6.10 5.93
C PRO A 59 -20.41 -5.51 4.74
N TYR A 60 -19.39 -6.23 4.28
CA TYR A 60 -18.52 -5.75 3.23
C TYR A 60 -19.36 -5.26 2.04
N SER A 61 -19.07 -4.04 1.67
CA SER A 61 -19.80 -3.17 0.77
C SER A 61 -19.54 -3.53 -0.71
N PRO A 62 -20.17 -2.86 -1.69
CA PRO A 62 -21.52 -3.12 -2.21
C PRO A 62 -21.46 -2.97 -3.75
N TRP A 63 -20.30 -3.29 -4.33
CA TRP A 63 -20.00 -2.94 -5.71
C TRP A 63 -20.92 -3.73 -6.65
N PRO A 64 -21.51 -3.10 -7.68
CA PRO A 64 -22.15 -3.87 -8.72
C PRO A 64 -21.09 -4.79 -9.36
N ALA A 65 -21.50 -6.00 -9.73
CA ALA A 65 -20.63 -6.97 -10.38
C ALA A 65 -19.84 -6.30 -11.51
N ARG A 66 -18.49 -6.34 -11.44
CA ARG A 66 -17.66 -5.82 -12.52
C ARG A 66 -17.85 -6.69 -13.76
N PRO A 67 -18.05 -6.11 -14.96
CA PRO A 67 -17.89 -6.88 -16.18
C PRO A 67 -16.44 -7.36 -16.27
N GLU A 68 -16.26 -8.61 -16.71
CA GLU A 68 -14.97 -9.25 -16.90
C GLU A 68 -14.10 -8.39 -17.81
N ARG A 69 -13.12 -7.70 -17.24
CA ARG A 69 -12.09 -7.01 -18.02
C ARG A 69 -11.17 -8.09 -18.57
N SER A 70 -11.11 -8.24 -19.89
CA SER A 70 -10.11 -9.11 -20.53
C SER A 70 -8.71 -8.73 -20.04
N LYS A 71 -7.89 -9.75 -19.74
CA LYS A 71 -6.48 -9.58 -19.33
C LYS A 71 -5.64 -8.82 -20.37
N ASP A 72 -6.11 -8.76 -21.62
CA ASP A 72 -5.47 -8.04 -22.72
C ASP A 72 -5.76 -6.53 -22.71
N SER A 73 -6.60 -6.06 -21.78
CA SER A 73 -6.89 -4.64 -21.62
C SER A 73 -5.70 -3.95 -20.94
N ALA A 74 -4.86 -3.32 -21.76
CA ALA A 74 -3.84 -2.39 -21.29
C ALA A 74 -4.47 -1.26 -20.47
N TRP A 75 -3.83 -0.91 -19.35
CA TRP A 75 -4.18 0.26 -18.56
C TRP A 75 -4.02 1.50 -19.45
N PRO A 76 -5.00 2.42 -19.52
CA PRO A 76 -4.80 3.65 -20.27
C PRO A 76 -3.62 4.39 -19.63
N ALA A 77 -2.63 4.77 -20.44
CA ALA A 77 -1.58 5.67 -19.98
C ALA A 77 -2.25 6.92 -19.39
N ALA A 78 -1.91 7.26 -18.15
CA ALA A 78 -2.36 8.51 -17.55
C ALA A 78 -1.81 9.69 -18.39
N PRO A 79 -2.59 10.76 -18.58
CA PRO A 79 -2.17 11.92 -19.39
C PRO A 79 -0.92 12.60 -18.83
#